data_AF-A0A081RMX3-F1
#
_entry.id   AF-A0A081RMX3-F1
#
_cell.length_a   1.000
_cell.length_b   1.000
_cell.length_c   1.000
_cell.angle_alpha   90.00
_cell.angle_beta   90.00
_cell.angle_gamma   90.00
#
_symmetry.space_group_name_H-M   'P 1'
#
loop_
_entity.id
_entity.type
_entity.pdbx_description
1 polymer ?
#
loop_
_entity_poly.entity_id
_entity_poly.type
_entity_poly.pdbx_seq_one_letter_code
_entity_poly.pdbx_strand_id
1 'polypeptide(L)'
;MKQECVFFHTEKGIEDAEQIFEKNNMKVVFKSDRCSIDFAELTDEEKISFLKKDSQQIKESIDNTQEMLSNISDDLKKIQKIYKDYEIAENDNWNLKSLQRYETQSRRLEQRLSRLGRYRSSFFVSRFLHLGMNRDGRIDCGVIIGNIDGNLVRYLEFHDNDDPVVTITGSGATSIKSQLESQF
;
A
#
# COMPACT_ATOMS: atom_id res chain seq x y z
N MET A 1 -5.65 -4.98 -41.04
CA MET A 1 -6.44 -5.37 -39.85
C MET A 1 -6.01 -4.47 -38.70
N LYS A 2 -6.95 -3.99 -37.86
CA LYS A 2 -6.60 -3.21 -36.67
C LYS A 2 -6.17 -4.18 -35.56
N GLN A 3 -5.04 -3.90 -34.91
CA GLN A 3 -4.69 -4.56 -33.67
C GLN A 3 -5.52 -3.92 -32.54
N GLU A 4 -6.12 -4.76 -31.70
CA GLU A 4 -6.84 -4.34 -30.50
C GLU A 4 -5.98 -4.63 -29.27
N CYS A 5 -6.11 -3.79 -28.26
CA CYS A 5 -5.54 -4.02 -26.93
C CYS A 5 -6.64 -3.73 -25.91
N VAL A 6 -7.03 -4.74 -25.15
CA VAL A 6 -8.10 -4.66 -24.14
C VAL A 6 -7.61 -5.27 -22.83
N PHE A 7 -8.24 -4.85 -21.74
CA PHE A 7 -7.83 -5.22 -20.39
C PHE A 7 -9.06 -5.43 -19.50
N PHE A 8 -8.91 -6.28 -18.49
CA PHE A 8 -9.84 -6.39 -17.36
C PHE A 8 -9.09 -6.78 -16.10
N HIS A 9 -9.69 -6.48 -14.96
CA HIS A 9 -9.18 -6.83 -13.63
C HIS A 9 -9.96 -8.03 -13.08
N THR A 10 -9.32 -8.77 -12.20
CA THR A 10 -9.88 -9.98 -11.56
C THR A 10 -9.43 -10.03 -10.11
N GLU A 11 -10.11 -10.84 -9.30
CA GLU A 11 -9.71 -11.17 -7.94
C GLU A 11 -8.95 -12.52 -7.88
N LYS A 12 -8.76 -13.19 -9.03
CA LYS A 12 -8.15 -14.51 -9.15
C LYS A 12 -6.63 -14.41 -9.18
N GLY A 13 -5.97 -15.15 -8.30
CA GLY A 13 -4.51 -15.27 -8.25
C GLY A 13 -3.92 -16.11 -9.39
N ILE A 14 -2.59 -16.16 -9.45
CA ILE A 14 -1.86 -16.84 -10.53
C ILE A 14 -2.23 -18.31 -10.72
N GLU A 15 -2.49 -19.05 -9.63
CA GLU A 15 -2.87 -20.46 -9.68
C GLU A 15 -4.22 -20.68 -10.39
N ASP A 16 -5.18 -19.79 -10.17
CA ASP A 16 -6.48 -19.82 -10.85
C ASP A 16 -6.32 -19.41 -12.32
N ALA A 17 -5.48 -18.41 -12.60
CA ALA A 17 -5.18 -17.96 -13.95
C ALA A 17 -4.59 -19.08 -14.82
N GLU A 18 -3.71 -19.90 -14.27
CA GLU A 18 -3.17 -21.09 -14.96
C GLU A 18 -4.26 -22.07 -15.37
N GLN A 19 -5.15 -22.41 -14.43
CA GLN A 19 -6.25 -23.33 -14.72
C GLN A 19 -7.20 -22.77 -15.79
N ILE A 20 -7.45 -21.46 -15.78
CA ILE A 20 -8.26 -20.80 -16.81
C ILE A 20 -7.56 -20.85 -18.16
N PHE A 21 -6.24 -20.61 -18.21
CA PHE A 21 -5.46 -20.71 -19.44
C PHE A 21 -5.52 -22.12 -20.03
N GLU A 22 -5.34 -23.16 -19.20
CA GLU A 22 -5.46 -24.56 -19.62
C GLU A 22 -6.87 -24.91 -20.12
N LYS A 23 -7.92 -24.52 -19.38
CA LYS A 23 -9.32 -24.79 -19.77
C LYS A 23 -9.72 -24.17 -21.10
N ASN A 24 -9.13 -23.02 -21.44
CA ASN A 24 -9.42 -22.30 -22.69
C ASN A 24 -8.47 -22.70 -23.83
N ASN A 25 -7.70 -23.78 -23.69
CA ASN A 25 -6.71 -24.24 -24.67
C ASN A 25 -5.68 -23.16 -25.05
N MET A 26 -5.36 -22.25 -24.12
CA MET A 26 -4.33 -21.25 -24.36
C MET A 26 -2.97 -21.90 -24.29
N LYS A 27 -2.13 -21.67 -25.30
CA LYS A 27 -0.75 -22.11 -25.26
C LYS A 27 0.06 -21.16 -24.39
N VAL A 28 0.44 -21.59 -23.19
CA VAL A 28 1.37 -20.84 -22.33
C VAL A 28 2.73 -20.75 -23.01
N VAL A 29 3.20 -19.52 -23.24
CA VAL A 29 4.48 -19.19 -23.86
C VAL A 29 5.53 -18.88 -22.78
N PHE A 30 5.10 -18.25 -21.69
CA PHE A 30 5.96 -17.91 -20.56
C PHE A 30 5.15 -17.91 -19.27
N LYS A 31 5.76 -18.37 -18.18
CA LYS A 31 5.18 -18.32 -16.84
C LYS A 31 6.30 -18.09 -15.83
N SER A 32 6.07 -17.21 -14.88
CA SER A 32 6.88 -17.12 -13.67
C SER A 32 6.05 -16.58 -12.50
N ASP A 33 6.11 -17.25 -11.37
CA ASP A 33 5.45 -16.80 -10.14
C ASP A 33 6.22 -15.65 -9.46
N ARG A 34 7.49 -15.46 -9.88
CA ARG A 34 8.37 -14.38 -9.43
C ARG A 34 9.22 -13.90 -10.58
N CYS A 35 8.86 -12.79 -11.17
CA CYS A 35 9.66 -12.09 -12.17
C CYS A 35 9.75 -10.62 -11.82
N SER A 36 10.72 -9.94 -12.42
CA SER A 36 10.84 -8.49 -12.32
C SER A 36 10.64 -7.88 -13.71
N ILE A 37 9.63 -7.03 -13.85
CA ILE A 37 9.29 -6.31 -15.09
C ILE A 37 9.69 -4.85 -14.92
N ASP A 38 10.23 -4.24 -15.97
CA ASP A 38 10.51 -2.81 -15.95
C ASP A 38 9.19 -2.04 -15.98
N PHE A 39 9.02 -1.03 -15.12
CA PHE A 39 7.81 -0.21 -15.12
C PHE A 39 7.51 0.45 -16.47
N ALA A 40 8.55 0.72 -17.27
CA ALA A 40 8.40 1.23 -18.63
C ALA A 40 7.70 0.24 -19.58
N GLU A 41 7.75 -1.06 -19.30
CA GLU A 41 7.14 -2.14 -20.10
C GLU A 41 5.68 -2.42 -19.72
N LEU A 42 5.15 -1.73 -18.70
CA LEU A 42 3.74 -1.80 -18.34
C LEU A 42 2.92 -0.83 -19.19
N THR A 43 1.73 -1.28 -19.58
CA THR A 43 0.68 -0.42 -20.11
C THR A 43 0.15 0.51 -19.02
N ASP A 44 -0.55 1.57 -19.42
CA ASP A 44 -1.09 2.54 -18.46
C ASP A 44 -2.06 1.88 -17.47
N GLU A 45 -2.86 0.90 -17.90
CA GLU A 45 -3.78 0.18 -17.02
C GLU A 45 -3.04 -0.69 -15.98
N GLU A 46 -1.98 -1.38 -16.40
CA GLU A 46 -1.16 -2.21 -15.50
C GLU A 46 -0.38 -1.35 -14.49
N LYS A 47 0.07 -0.16 -14.91
CA LYS A 47 0.65 0.84 -14.00
C LYS A 47 -0.38 1.32 -12.98
N ILE A 48 -1.62 1.55 -13.41
CA ILE A 48 -2.71 1.96 -12.52
C ILE A 48 -2.99 0.86 -11.49
N SER A 49 -3.13 -0.41 -11.91
CA SER A 49 -3.32 -1.54 -10.99
C SER A 49 -2.19 -1.63 -9.96
N PHE A 50 -0.94 -1.54 -10.41
CA PHE A 50 0.24 -1.54 -9.52
C PHE A 50 0.19 -0.39 -8.49
N LEU A 51 -0.07 0.85 -8.94
CA LEU A 51 -0.07 2.03 -8.07
C LEU A 51 -1.30 2.14 -7.15
N LYS A 52 -2.39 1.43 -7.44
CA LYS A 52 -3.66 1.52 -6.70
C LYS A 52 -3.46 1.13 -5.23
N LYS A 53 -2.79 0.01 -4.97
CA LYS A 53 -2.53 -0.45 -3.60
C LYS A 53 -1.59 0.50 -2.85
N ASP A 54 -0.56 0.99 -3.52
CA ASP A 54 0.37 1.97 -2.94
C ASP A 54 -0.34 3.27 -2.57
N SER A 55 -1.26 3.74 -3.42
CA SER A 55 -2.03 4.96 -3.13
C SER A 55 -2.88 4.83 -1.86
N GLN A 56 -3.46 3.65 -1.63
CA GLN A 56 -4.22 3.35 -0.41
C GLN A 56 -3.32 3.30 0.82
N GLN A 57 -2.17 2.62 0.74
CA GLN A 57 -1.20 2.56 1.84
C GLN A 57 -0.62 3.93 2.19
N ILE A 58 -0.36 4.77 1.18
CA ILE A 58 0.08 6.16 1.38
C ILE A 58 -1.00 6.95 2.09
N LYS A 59 -2.26 6.82 1.68
CA LYS A 59 -3.39 7.50 2.33
C LYS A 59 -3.53 7.09 3.79
N GLU A 60 -3.54 5.80 4.09
CA GLU A 60 -3.57 5.28 5.47
C GLU A 60 -2.38 5.79 6.29
N SER A 61 -1.19 5.84 5.69
CA SER A 61 0.00 6.38 6.35
C SER A 61 -0.13 7.88 6.63
N ILE A 62 -0.68 8.67 5.70
CA ILE A 62 -0.95 10.10 5.89
C ILE A 62 -1.97 10.29 7.02
N ASP A 63 -3.07 9.54 7.02
CA ASP A 63 -4.12 9.63 8.04
C ASP A 63 -3.56 9.31 9.44
N ASN A 64 -2.76 8.23 9.55
CA ASN A 64 -2.03 7.88 10.78
C ASN A 64 -1.05 8.99 11.22
N THR A 65 -0.38 9.63 10.26
CA THR A 65 0.53 10.76 10.55
C THR A 65 -0.23 11.96 11.11
N GLN A 66 -1.38 12.30 10.51
CA GLN A 66 -2.22 13.40 10.95
C GLN A 66 -2.76 13.16 12.35
N GLU A 67 -3.21 11.94 12.65
CA GLU A 67 -3.62 11.56 14.01
C GLU A 67 -2.47 11.70 15.01
N MET A 68 -1.27 11.25 14.64
CA MET A 68 -0.08 11.39 15.48
C MET A 68 0.28 12.86 15.74
N LEU A 69 0.21 13.72 14.74
CA LEU A 69 0.47 15.16 14.88
C LEU A 69 -0.59 15.84 15.77
N SER A 70 -1.86 15.45 15.66
CA SER A 70 -2.93 15.92 16.54
C SER A 70 -2.66 15.56 18.01
N ASN A 71 -2.27 14.30 18.26
CA ASN A 71 -1.90 13.82 19.59
C ASN A 71 -0.71 14.59 20.18
N ILE A 72 0.33 14.88 19.38
CA ILE A 72 1.47 15.69 19.79
C ILE A 72 1.03 17.12 20.15
N SER A 73 0.16 17.74 19.34
CA SER A 73 -0.36 19.08 19.61
C SER A 73 -1.09 19.17 20.96
N ASP A 74 -1.91 18.17 21.27
CA ASP A 74 -2.62 18.10 22.55
C ASP A 74 -1.68 17.85 23.74
N ASP A 75 -0.62 17.07 23.54
CA ASP A 75 0.40 16.87 24.55
C ASP A 75 1.21 18.16 24.82
N LEU A 76 1.50 18.97 23.78
CA LEU A 76 2.13 20.28 23.93
C LEU A 76 1.26 21.24 24.77
N LYS A 77 -0.07 21.27 24.56
CA LYS A 77 -0.99 22.07 25.39
C LYS A 77 -0.97 21.62 26.85
N LYS A 78 -0.86 20.31 27.11
CA LYS A 78 -0.75 19.77 28.48
C LYS A 78 0.58 20.14 29.13
N ILE A 79 1.67 20.10 28.38
CA ILE A 79 2.99 20.58 28.85
C ILE A 79 2.90 22.06 29.26
N GLN A 80 2.28 22.92 28.45
CA GLN A 80 2.08 24.32 28.80
C GLN A 80 1.26 24.50 30.09
N LYS A 81 0.23 23.67 30.30
CA LYS A 81 -0.56 23.69 31.54
C LYS A 81 0.26 23.24 32.75
N ILE A 82 1.08 22.20 32.59
CA ILE A 82 1.99 21.71 33.64
C ILE A 82 3.01 22.79 34.00
N TYR A 83 3.54 23.50 33.01
CA TYR A 83 4.46 24.62 33.22
C TYR A 83 3.81 25.75 34.02
N LYS A 84 2.56 26.11 33.71
CA LYS A 84 1.78 27.08 34.53
C LYS A 84 1.53 26.59 35.95
N ASP A 85 1.19 25.32 36.13
CA ASP A 85 0.99 24.72 37.46
C ASP A 85 2.33 24.70 38.26
N TYR A 86 3.47 24.54 37.59
CA TYR A 86 4.82 24.69 38.18
C TYR A 86 5.07 26.14 38.64
N GLU A 87 4.81 27.13 37.78
CA GLU A 87 4.99 28.56 38.13
C GLU A 87 4.12 28.95 39.34
N ILE A 88 2.90 28.43 39.44
CA ILE A 88 2.04 28.64 40.62
C ILE A 88 2.65 28.00 41.87
N ALA A 89 3.12 26.75 41.77
CA ALA A 89 3.73 26.05 42.90
C ALA A 89 5.01 26.76 43.38
N GLU A 90 5.84 27.26 42.47
CA GLU A 90 7.05 28.02 42.79
C GLU A 90 6.71 29.35 43.48
N ASN A 91 5.73 30.10 42.97
CA ASN A 91 5.27 31.37 43.56
C ASN A 91 4.55 31.19 44.91
N ASP A 92 3.91 30.04 45.14
CA ASP A 92 3.26 29.67 46.40
C ASP A 92 4.25 29.06 47.43
N ASN A 93 5.58 29.20 47.24
CA ASN A 93 6.60 28.58 48.08
C ASN A 93 6.40 27.07 48.26
N TRP A 94 6.01 26.38 47.20
CA TRP A 94 5.82 24.94 47.17
C TRP A 94 4.75 24.43 48.14
N ASN A 95 3.66 25.18 48.31
CA ASN A 95 2.49 24.71 49.04
C ASN A 95 2.11 23.28 48.58
N LEU A 96 1.91 22.38 49.55
CA LEU A 96 1.64 20.95 49.33
C LEU A 96 0.55 20.69 48.28
N LYS A 97 -0.50 21.52 48.24
CA LYS A 97 -1.62 21.38 47.30
C LYS A 97 -1.20 21.71 45.86
N SER A 98 -0.37 22.73 45.68
CA SER A 98 0.16 23.14 44.36
C SER A 98 1.19 22.12 43.86
N LEU A 99 2.04 21.60 44.77
CA LEU A 99 3.02 20.54 44.48
C LEU A 99 2.35 19.22 44.02
N GLN A 100 1.33 18.75 44.75
CA GLN A 100 0.58 17.53 44.40
C GLN A 100 -0.11 17.63 43.04
N ARG A 101 -0.60 18.82 42.69
CA ARG A 101 -1.25 19.07 41.40
C ARG A 101 -0.24 18.98 40.25
N TYR A 102 0.93 19.61 40.40
CA TYR A 102 2.03 19.51 39.44
C TYR A 102 2.51 18.05 39.26
N GLU A 103 2.80 17.34 40.37
CA GLU A 103 3.29 15.96 40.33
C GLU A 103 2.30 15.03 39.62
N THR A 104 1.00 15.16 39.92
CA THR A 104 -0.05 14.34 39.31
C THR A 104 -0.15 14.55 37.79
N GLN A 105 -0.05 15.80 37.33
CA GLN A 105 -0.13 16.11 35.90
C GLN A 105 1.15 15.68 35.16
N SER A 106 2.32 15.89 35.77
CA SER A 106 3.62 15.47 35.23
C SER A 106 3.70 13.95 35.06
N ARG A 107 3.33 13.17 36.09
CA ARG A 107 3.32 11.69 36.03
C ARG A 107 2.37 11.15 34.97
N ARG A 108 1.19 11.77 34.80
CA ARG A 108 0.22 11.39 33.74
C ARG A 108 0.76 11.65 32.34
N LEU A 109 1.50 12.74 32.15
CA LEU A 109 2.14 13.06 30.88
C LEU A 109 3.28 12.06 30.58
N GLU A 110 4.12 11.74 31.57
CA GLU A 110 5.22 10.77 31.42
C GLU A 110 4.73 9.38 31.00
N GLN A 111 3.62 8.92 31.57
CA GLN A 111 2.95 7.67 31.17
C GLN A 111 2.38 7.71 29.75
N ARG A 112 1.98 8.88 29.24
CA ARG A 112 1.52 9.05 27.85
C ARG A 112 2.68 9.11 26.87
N LEU A 113 3.70 9.91 27.17
CA LEU A 113 4.89 10.07 26.32
C LEU A 113 5.67 8.76 26.16
N SER A 114 5.76 7.94 27.22
CA SER A 114 6.37 6.61 27.16
C SER A 114 5.61 5.63 26.24
N ARG A 115 4.30 5.82 26.02
CA ARG A 115 3.53 5.06 25.02
C ARG A 115 3.82 5.54 23.59
N LEU A 116 3.95 6.85 23.38
CA LEU A 116 4.29 7.44 22.06
C LEU A 116 5.71 7.09 21.61
N GLY A 117 6.67 6.97 22.54
CA GLY A 117 8.05 6.57 22.25
C GLY A 117 8.18 5.18 21.62
N ARG A 118 7.21 4.28 21.84
CA ARG A 118 7.18 2.93 21.24
C ARG A 118 6.68 2.91 19.79
N TYR A 119 6.06 3.98 19.30
CA TYR A 119 5.55 4.09 17.92
C TYR A 119 6.56 4.71 16.94
N ARG A 120 7.73 5.16 17.42
CA ARG A 120 8.59 6.10 16.67
C ARG A 120 9.70 5.51 15.80
N SER A 121 9.99 4.20 15.80
CA SER A 121 11.16 3.69 15.07
C SER A 121 10.90 2.81 13.85
N SER A 122 9.70 2.23 13.66
CA SER A 122 9.49 1.26 12.57
C SER A 122 8.65 1.76 11.39
N PHE A 123 7.77 2.75 11.58
CA PHE A 123 6.71 3.01 10.57
C PHE A 123 7.11 4.00 9.45
N PHE A 124 7.88 5.04 9.76
CA PHE A 124 7.98 6.20 8.85
C PHE A 124 9.12 6.17 7.84
N VAL A 125 10.23 5.47 8.12
CA VAL A 125 11.45 5.63 7.29
C VAL A 125 11.73 4.42 6.42
N SER A 126 11.23 3.23 6.76
CA SER A 126 11.60 2.02 6.02
C SER A 126 10.65 1.63 4.89
N ARG A 127 9.38 2.07 4.89
CA ARG A 127 8.38 1.62 3.90
C ARG A 127 8.15 2.59 2.75
N PHE A 128 8.34 3.90 2.96
CA PHE A 128 8.20 4.92 1.92
C PHE A 128 9.29 4.88 0.83
N LEU A 129 10.42 4.22 1.07
CA LEU A 129 11.53 4.17 0.12
C LEU A 129 11.48 2.98 -0.86
N HIS A 130 10.55 2.03 -0.68
CA HIS A 130 10.45 0.85 -1.53
C HIS A 130 8.97 0.60 -1.82
N LEU A 131 8.40 1.36 -2.76
CA LEU A 131 7.06 1.20 -3.35
C LEU A 131 6.94 -0.13 -4.13
N GLY A 132 7.47 -1.24 -3.61
CA GLY A 132 7.67 -2.48 -4.37
C GLY A 132 8.65 -2.38 -5.56
N MET A 133 9.08 -1.17 -5.94
CA MET A 133 10.07 -0.94 -6.99
C MET A 133 11.48 -1.12 -6.44
N ASN A 134 12.24 -1.97 -7.10
CA ASN A 134 13.69 -2.04 -6.91
C ASN A 134 14.34 -0.72 -7.35
N ARG A 135 15.54 -0.42 -6.85
CA ARG A 135 16.28 0.83 -7.17
C ARG A 135 16.46 1.08 -8.67
N ASP A 136 16.34 0.04 -9.47
CA ASP A 136 16.50 0.06 -10.92
C ASP A 136 15.17 0.28 -11.68
N GLY A 137 14.06 0.60 -10.99
CA GLY A 137 12.76 0.84 -11.61
C GLY A 137 11.98 -0.43 -11.98
N ARG A 138 12.42 -1.58 -11.48
CA ARG A 138 11.80 -2.90 -11.72
C ARG A 138 10.79 -3.25 -10.64
N ILE A 139 9.73 -3.93 -11.04
CA ILE A 139 8.61 -4.36 -10.20
C ILE A 139 8.57 -5.86 -10.14
N ASP A 140 8.51 -6.39 -8.92
CA ASP A 140 8.32 -7.82 -8.69
C ASP A 140 6.85 -8.22 -8.85
N CYS A 141 6.60 -9.22 -9.68
CA CYS A 141 5.26 -9.69 -10.03
C CYS A 141 5.25 -11.17 -10.45
N GLY A 142 4.07 -11.78 -10.38
CA GLY A 142 3.73 -13.02 -11.08
C GLY A 142 3.24 -12.69 -12.49
N VAL A 143 3.63 -13.52 -13.47
CA VAL A 143 3.23 -13.33 -14.87
C VAL A 143 2.91 -14.66 -15.55
N ILE A 144 1.87 -14.64 -16.36
CA ILE A 144 1.57 -15.71 -17.33
C ILE A 144 1.35 -15.04 -18.69
N ILE A 145 2.05 -15.53 -19.72
CA ILE A 145 1.84 -15.11 -21.10
C ILE A 145 1.39 -16.33 -21.89
N GLY A 146 0.20 -16.22 -22.48
CA GLY A 146 -0.44 -17.23 -23.30
C GLY A 146 -0.72 -16.73 -24.71
N ASN A 147 -0.99 -17.66 -25.60
CA ASN A 147 -1.47 -17.38 -26.95
C ASN A 147 -2.74 -18.18 -27.25
N ILE A 148 -3.73 -17.52 -27.85
CA ILE A 148 -4.96 -18.12 -28.35
C ILE A 148 -5.40 -17.43 -29.63
N ASP A 149 -5.61 -18.22 -30.69
CA ASP A 149 -6.02 -17.74 -32.02
C ASP A 149 -5.18 -16.56 -32.56
N GLY A 150 -3.87 -16.58 -32.28
CA GLY A 150 -2.94 -15.53 -32.68
C GLY A 150 -2.98 -14.26 -31.82
N ASN A 151 -3.77 -14.22 -30.75
CA ASN A 151 -3.80 -13.14 -29.75
C ASN A 151 -2.91 -13.50 -28.57
N LEU A 152 -2.19 -12.51 -28.06
CA LEU A 152 -1.38 -12.63 -26.85
C LEU A 152 -2.25 -12.28 -25.64
N VAL A 153 -2.25 -13.14 -24.63
CA VAL A 153 -2.92 -12.91 -23.34
C VAL A 153 -1.84 -12.84 -22.29
N ARG A 154 -1.77 -11.74 -21.56
CA ARG A 154 -0.82 -11.51 -20.48
C ARG A 154 -1.59 -11.30 -19.19
N TYR A 155 -1.37 -12.16 -18.21
CA TYR A 155 -1.82 -12.02 -16.84
C TYR A 155 -0.67 -11.47 -15.99
N LEU A 156 -0.94 -10.45 -15.18
CA LEU A 156 0.00 -9.89 -14.22
C LEU A 156 -0.63 -9.80 -12.83
N GLU A 157 0.09 -10.33 -11.84
CA GLU A 157 -0.22 -10.22 -10.42
C GLU A 157 0.93 -9.50 -9.71
N PHE A 158 0.66 -8.31 -9.17
CA PHE A 158 1.63 -7.56 -8.36
C PHE A 158 1.54 -8.01 -6.90
N HIS A 159 2.67 -8.14 -6.21
CA HIS A 159 2.72 -8.75 -4.88
C HIS A 159 1.73 -8.14 -3.88
N ASP A 160 0.98 -9.03 -3.22
CA ASP A 160 -0.10 -8.76 -2.27
C ASP A 160 -1.29 -7.95 -2.86
N ASN A 161 -1.39 -7.73 -4.17
CA ASN A 161 -2.46 -6.94 -4.77
C ASN A 161 -3.68 -7.82 -5.11
N ASP A 162 -4.86 -7.47 -4.60
CA ASP A 162 -6.14 -8.17 -4.89
C ASP A 162 -6.73 -7.76 -6.26
N ASP A 163 -5.93 -7.14 -7.14
CA ASP A 163 -6.35 -6.58 -8.42
C ASP A 163 -5.44 -7.02 -9.60
N PRO A 164 -5.16 -8.33 -9.80
CA PRO A 164 -4.49 -8.79 -11.01
C PRO A 164 -5.15 -8.31 -12.30
N VAL A 165 -4.33 -8.09 -13.33
CA VAL A 165 -4.76 -7.52 -14.60
C VAL A 165 -4.47 -8.50 -15.73
N VAL A 166 -5.47 -8.67 -16.59
CA VAL A 166 -5.36 -9.46 -17.82
C VAL A 166 -5.39 -8.52 -19.01
N THR A 167 -4.30 -8.49 -19.77
CA THR A 167 -4.13 -7.72 -21.00
C THR A 167 -4.19 -8.66 -22.20
N ILE A 168 -5.03 -8.35 -23.19
CA ILE A 168 -5.17 -9.14 -24.42
C ILE A 168 -4.83 -8.25 -25.61
N THR A 169 -3.92 -8.70 -26.47
CA THR A 169 -3.49 -7.98 -27.67
C THR A 169 -3.64 -8.85 -28.92
N GLY A 170 -4.30 -8.32 -29.94
CA GLY A 170 -4.48 -8.98 -31.24
C GLY A 170 -5.78 -8.60 -31.94
N SER A 171 -6.10 -9.23 -33.07
CA SER A 171 -7.27 -8.86 -33.88
C SER A 171 -8.61 -9.40 -33.36
N GLY A 172 -8.59 -10.30 -32.36
CA GLY A 172 -9.77 -10.86 -31.71
C GLY A 172 -9.84 -10.54 -30.22
N ALA A 173 -9.08 -9.54 -29.77
CA ALA A 173 -8.86 -9.28 -28.35
C ALA A 173 -10.18 -8.99 -27.61
N THR A 174 -11.08 -8.20 -28.20
CA THR A 174 -12.38 -7.89 -27.60
C THR A 174 -13.24 -9.15 -27.41
N SER A 175 -13.29 -10.03 -28.42
CA SER A 175 -14.07 -11.27 -28.34
C SER A 175 -13.50 -12.25 -27.31
N ILE A 176 -12.17 -12.38 -27.26
CA ILE A 176 -11.49 -13.22 -26.26
C ILE A 176 -11.72 -12.66 -24.86
N LYS A 177 -11.63 -11.33 -24.68
CA LYS A 177 -11.93 -10.68 -23.40
C LYS A 177 -13.30 -11.10 -22.89
N SER A 178 -14.36 -10.96 -23.71
CA SER A 178 -15.71 -11.34 -23.29
C SER A 178 -15.85 -12.82 -22.90
N GLN A 179 -15.03 -13.71 -23.46
CA GLN A 179 -15.02 -15.12 -23.09
C GLN A 179 -14.28 -15.38 -21.76
N LEU A 180 -13.14 -14.71 -21.55
CA LEU A 180 -12.27 -14.93 -20.39
C LEU A 180 -12.74 -14.20 -19.14
N GLU A 181 -13.27 -12.99 -19.27
CA GLU A 181 -13.68 -12.13 -18.16
C GLU A 181 -14.79 -12.77 -17.29
N SER A 182 -15.54 -13.75 -17.82
CA SER A 182 -16.56 -14.50 -17.06
C SER A 182 -16.00 -15.69 -16.26
N GLN A 183 -14.76 -16.10 -16.54
CA GLN A 183 -14.10 -17.26 -15.93
C GLN A 183 -13.07 -16.85 -14.89
N PHE A 184 -12.50 -15.65 -15.08
CA PHE A 184 -11.77 -14.89 -14.09
C PHE A 184 -12.71 -14.24 -13.08
#